data_AF-A0A1Q7DI22-F1
#
_entry.id   AF-A0A1Q7DI22-F1
#
_cell.length_a   1.000
_cell.length_b   1.000
_cell.length_c   1.000
_cell.angle_alpha   90.00
_cell.angle_beta   90.00
_cell.angle_gamma   90.00
#
_symmetry.space_group_name_H-M   'P 1'
#
loop_
_entity.id
_entity.type
_entity.pdbx_description
1 polymer ?
#
loop_
_entity_poly.entity_id
_entity_poly.type
_entity_poly.pdbx_seq_one_letter_code
_entity_poly.pdbx_strand_id
1 'polypeptide(L)'
;MRRRSRWAMLVAAALLCLPIPAAAVTFTDWWTMALTKMALLAEPAVAGTEVDAIEVEARGDVVTLRGRVATENARAAASAVALHIPGVRAVNNDLRVDDDTAPAARRSDGALRTAVLRSLRRDARLARNPFNVTVEDGIVRLTGAVPSVWSRVRASEVARAVDGVVAVQNDAGPLTVALEGSELALRPPRR
;
A
#
# COMPACT_ATOMS: atom_id res chain seq x y z
N MET A 1 80.81 40.64 31.18
CA MET A 1 79.41 40.76 31.67
C MET A 1 78.53 39.73 30.98
N ARG A 2 77.65 39.11 31.77
CA ARG A 2 76.94 37.83 31.58
C ARG A 2 76.03 37.77 30.33
N ARG A 3 76.16 36.72 29.50
CA ARG A 3 75.04 36.15 28.75
C ARG A 3 74.62 34.85 29.43
N ARG A 4 73.46 34.88 30.08
CA ARG A 4 72.84 33.73 30.76
C ARG A 4 72.42 32.71 29.70
N SER A 5 73.03 31.54 29.77
CA SER A 5 72.71 30.37 28.96
C SER A 5 71.99 29.32 29.81
N ARG A 6 71.05 28.64 29.15
CA ARG A 6 70.59 27.26 29.44
C ARG A 6 69.74 27.08 30.70
N TRP A 7 68.42 27.30 30.54
CA TRP A 7 67.43 26.62 31.38
C TRP A 7 67.15 25.24 30.78
N ALA A 8 67.30 24.25 31.64
CA ALA A 8 66.94 22.86 31.44
C ALA A 8 65.41 22.66 31.49
N MET A 9 65.00 21.41 31.23
CA MET A 9 63.67 20.77 31.36
C MET A 9 62.96 20.59 30.02
N LEU A 10 63.11 19.43 29.35
CA LEU A 10 62.38 18.17 29.60
C LEU A 10 60.86 18.33 29.55
N VAL A 11 60.28 18.07 28.37
CA VAL A 11 59.02 17.33 28.27
C VAL A 11 59.17 16.34 27.11
N ALA A 12 59.43 15.08 27.48
CA ALA A 12 59.22 13.95 26.59
C ALA A 12 57.72 13.88 26.28
N ALA A 13 57.32 14.32 25.09
CA ALA A 13 55.99 14.07 24.57
C ALA A 13 55.92 12.59 24.17
N ALA A 14 55.59 11.75 25.16
CA ALA A 14 55.20 10.38 24.95
C ALA A 14 54.12 10.36 23.87
N LEU A 15 54.44 9.74 22.73
CA LEU A 15 53.47 9.24 21.77
C LEU A 15 52.57 8.25 22.52
N LEU A 16 51.48 8.75 23.12
CA LEU A 16 50.33 7.92 23.38
C LEU A 16 49.71 7.66 22.01
N CYS A 17 50.10 6.54 21.39
CA CYS A 17 49.40 5.94 20.28
C CYS A 17 48.02 5.52 20.80
N LEU A 18 47.12 6.49 20.94
CA LEU A 18 45.70 6.19 21.05
C LEU A 18 45.32 5.55 19.70
N PRO A 19 44.81 4.31 19.68
CA PRO A 19 44.28 3.75 18.46
C PRO A 19 43.20 4.71 17.99
N ILE A 20 43.42 5.33 16.84
CA ILE A 20 42.37 6.07 16.14
C ILE A 20 41.20 5.10 16.06
N PRO A 21 40.03 5.39 16.66
CA PRO A 21 38.91 4.48 16.54
C PRO A 21 38.59 4.37 15.05
N ALA A 22 38.83 3.18 14.50
CA ALA A 22 38.46 2.78 13.15
C ALA A 22 36.93 2.60 13.02
N ALA A 23 36.16 3.51 13.62
CA ALA A 23 34.72 3.60 13.46
C ALA A 23 34.44 4.51 12.27
N ALA A 24 34.73 3.95 11.09
CA ALA A 24 34.03 4.15 9.84
C ALA A 24 33.58 5.58 9.49
N VAL A 25 34.40 6.27 8.69
CA VAL A 25 33.86 7.25 7.74
C VAL A 25 33.04 6.46 6.72
N THR A 26 31.75 6.23 7.00
CA THR A 26 30.87 5.57 6.04
C THR A 26 30.35 6.60 5.06
N PHE A 27 30.55 6.34 3.78
CA PHE A 27 30.19 7.16 2.61
C PHE A 27 28.67 7.30 2.38
N THR A 28 27.84 7.06 3.40
CA THR A 28 26.60 6.30 3.18
C THR A 28 25.38 7.09 2.71
N ASP A 29 25.32 8.41 2.86
CA ASP A 29 24.00 9.04 2.76
C ASP A 29 23.64 9.49 1.33
N TRP A 30 24.61 9.82 0.48
CA TRP A 30 24.33 10.43 -0.82
C TRP A 30 24.05 9.42 -1.96
N TRP A 31 24.84 8.34 -2.06
CA TRP A 31 24.67 7.36 -3.14
C TRP A 31 23.42 6.52 -2.93
N THR A 32 23.15 6.14 -1.68
CA THR A 32 21.93 5.41 -1.30
C THR A 32 20.71 6.25 -1.62
N MET A 33 20.68 7.53 -1.22
CA MET A 33 19.60 8.46 -1.56
C MET A 33 19.43 8.60 -3.08
N ALA A 34 20.52 8.77 -3.83
CA ALA A 34 20.47 8.90 -5.29
C ALA A 34 19.90 7.64 -5.95
N LEU A 35 20.34 6.46 -5.52
CA LEU A 35 19.85 5.18 -6.03
C LEU A 35 18.38 4.96 -5.67
N THR A 36 17.96 5.30 -4.44
CA THR A 36 16.55 5.24 -4.04
C THR A 36 15.71 6.16 -4.88
N LYS A 37 16.14 7.39 -5.11
CA LYS A 37 15.40 8.35 -5.93
C LYS A 37 15.28 7.86 -7.38
N MET A 38 16.35 7.31 -7.95
CA MET A 38 16.32 6.71 -9.30
C MET A 38 15.43 5.47 -9.38
N ALA A 39 15.46 4.59 -8.37
CA ALA A 39 14.65 3.38 -8.36
C ALA A 39 13.15 3.71 -8.20
N LEU A 40 12.81 4.71 -7.39
CA LEU A 40 11.44 5.22 -7.29
C LEU A 40 10.96 5.86 -8.59
N LEU A 41 11.83 6.57 -9.32
CA LEU A 41 11.51 7.13 -10.64
C LEU A 41 11.26 6.05 -11.69
N ALA A 42 11.94 4.90 -11.58
CA ALA A 42 11.77 3.77 -12.50
C ALA A 42 10.50 2.95 -12.21
N GLU A 43 9.89 3.09 -11.02
CA GLU A 43 8.73 2.31 -10.61
C GLU A 43 7.44 2.90 -11.22
N PRO A 44 6.76 2.18 -12.13
CA PRO A 44 5.57 2.69 -12.82
C PRO A 44 4.42 3.01 -11.86
N ALA A 45 4.36 2.34 -10.70
CA ALA A 45 3.38 2.63 -9.66
C ALA A 45 3.61 4.00 -8.99
N VAL A 46 4.84 4.51 -8.96
CA VAL A 46 5.23 5.77 -8.31
C VAL A 46 5.33 6.93 -9.31
N ALA A 47 5.64 6.64 -10.57
CA ALA A 47 5.81 7.62 -11.66
C ALA A 47 4.59 8.54 -11.93
N GLY A 48 3.39 8.16 -11.49
CA GLY A 48 2.17 8.99 -11.59
C GLY A 48 1.98 10.01 -10.46
N THR A 49 2.85 9.99 -9.45
CA THR A 49 2.87 10.98 -8.37
C THR A 49 3.92 12.03 -8.72
N GLU A 50 3.68 13.31 -8.44
CA GLU A 50 4.75 14.33 -8.48
C GLU A 50 5.88 13.87 -7.56
N VAL A 51 6.97 13.34 -8.14
CA VAL A 51 8.08 12.73 -7.39
C VAL A 51 8.80 13.77 -6.51
N ASP A 52 8.66 15.05 -6.83
CA ASP A 52 9.12 16.16 -5.99
C ASP A 52 8.38 16.24 -4.63
N ALA A 53 7.21 15.61 -4.51
CA ALA A 53 6.50 15.51 -3.25
C ALA A 53 7.04 14.39 -2.33
N ILE A 54 7.93 13.52 -2.83
CA ILE A 54 8.53 12.43 -2.07
C ILE A 54 9.97 12.81 -1.67
N GLU A 55 10.13 13.12 -0.40
CA GLU A 55 11.42 13.34 0.24
C GLU A 55 12.02 12.00 0.68
N VAL A 56 13.25 11.74 0.26
CA VAL A 56 13.98 10.52 0.61
C VAL A 56 15.18 10.91 1.45
N GLU A 57 15.25 10.37 2.65
CA GLU A 57 16.39 10.57 3.55
C GLU A 57 17.04 9.22 3.85
N ALA A 58 18.30 9.06 3.47
CA ALA A 58 19.09 7.88 3.81
C ALA A 58 20.07 8.27 4.93
N ARG A 59 20.03 7.55 6.06
CA ARG A 59 20.99 7.68 7.16
C ARG A 59 21.52 6.31 7.52
N GLY A 60 22.75 6.03 7.11
CA GLY A 60 23.37 4.73 7.37
C GLY A 60 22.62 3.57 6.72
N ASP A 61 22.11 2.63 7.53
CA ASP A 61 21.36 1.45 7.07
C ASP A 61 19.84 1.64 7.03
N VAL A 62 19.34 2.86 7.32
CA VAL A 62 17.91 3.16 7.38
C VAL A 62 17.52 4.20 6.34
N VAL A 63 16.50 3.88 5.53
CA VAL A 63 15.90 4.81 4.58
C VAL A 63 14.56 5.30 5.11
N THR A 64 14.36 6.60 5.14
CA THR A 64 13.09 7.23 5.49
C THR A 64 12.47 7.83 4.24
N LEU A 65 11.24 7.42 3.94
CA LEU A 65 10.44 7.92 2.83
C LEU A 65 9.34 8.82 3.42
N ARG A 66 9.36 10.10 3.07
CA ARG A 66 8.36 11.10 3.48
C ARG A 66 7.73 11.72 2.27
N GLY A 67 6.47 12.13 2.40
CA GLY A 67 5.77 12.78 1.30
C GLY A 67 4.37 12.27 1.08
N ARG A 68 3.87 12.59 -0.11
CA ARG A 68 2.52 12.22 -0.54
C ARG A 68 2.61 11.33 -1.76
N VAL A 69 1.78 10.30 -1.80
CA VAL A 69 1.67 9.36 -2.93
C VAL A 69 0.23 9.26 -3.38
N ALA A 70 0.02 9.10 -4.68
CA ALA A 70 -1.33 9.08 -5.24
C ALA A 70 -2.11 7.78 -4.91
N THR A 71 -1.43 6.71 -4.48
CA THR A 71 -2.06 5.39 -4.28
C THR A 71 -1.37 4.57 -3.18
N GLU A 72 -2.13 3.67 -2.54
CA GLU A 72 -1.57 2.71 -1.59
C GLU A 72 -0.61 1.72 -2.27
N ASN A 73 -0.87 1.33 -3.53
CA ASN A 73 0.07 0.50 -4.29
C ASN A 73 1.43 1.20 -4.48
N ALA A 74 1.42 2.52 -4.73
CA ALA A 74 2.65 3.31 -4.82
C ALA A 74 3.39 3.36 -3.48
N ARG A 75 2.66 3.49 -2.36
CA ARG A 75 3.24 3.44 -1.01
C ARG A 75 3.94 2.11 -0.74
N ALA A 76 3.28 1.00 -1.06
CA ALA A 76 3.82 -0.34 -0.88
C ALA A 76 5.04 -0.58 -1.78
N ALA A 77 4.93 -0.24 -3.07
CA ALA A 77 6.02 -0.37 -4.03
C ALA A 77 7.24 0.45 -3.61
N ALA A 78 7.05 1.70 -3.17
CA ALA A 78 8.14 2.56 -2.70
C ALA A 78 8.91 1.93 -1.53
N SER A 79 8.21 1.31 -0.58
CA SER A 79 8.86 0.60 0.53
C SER A 79 9.62 -0.64 0.08
N ALA A 80 9.06 -1.41 -0.86
CA ALA A 80 9.70 -2.61 -1.38
C ALA A 80 10.97 -2.27 -2.18
N VAL A 81 10.91 -1.23 -3.01
CA VAL A 81 12.04 -0.74 -3.80
C VAL A 81 13.15 -0.21 -2.88
N ALA A 82 12.81 0.61 -1.88
CA ALA A 82 13.80 1.14 -0.93
C ALA A 82 14.49 0.03 -0.13
N LEU A 83 13.77 -1.04 0.24
CA LEU A 83 14.33 -2.18 0.97
C LEU A 83 15.28 -3.02 0.10
N HIS A 84 15.10 -3.02 -1.22
CA HIS A 84 15.92 -3.79 -2.15
C HIS A 84 17.29 -3.16 -2.43
N ILE A 85 17.54 -1.96 -1.91
CA ILE A 85 18.78 -1.23 -2.18
C ILE A 85 19.93 -1.81 -1.33
N PRO A 86 21.08 -2.10 -1.94
CA PRO A 86 22.23 -2.66 -1.23
C PRO A 86 22.65 -1.76 -0.06
N GLY A 87 22.65 -2.31 1.15
CA GLY A 87 23.01 -1.59 2.38
C GLY A 87 21.83 -1.08 3.20
N VAL A 88 20.59 -1.17 2.70
CA VAL A 88 19.38 -0.82 3.46
C VAL A 88 18.91 -2.02 4.28
N ARG A 89 18.80 -1.84 5.59
CA ARG A 89 18.36 -2.87 6.54
C ARG A 89 16.96 -2.58 7.09
N ALA A 90 16.54 -1.32 7.09
CA ALA A 90 15.20 -0.91 7.50
C ALA A 90 14.68 0.27 6.66
N VAL A 91 13.37 0.31 6.45
CA VAL A 91 12.68 1.41 5.75
C VAL A 91 11.59 1.97 6.64
N ASN A 92 11.67 3.26 6.94
CA ASN A 92 10.60 4.03 7.59
C ASN A 92 9.73 4.65 6.51
N ASN A 93 8.49 4.17 6.38
CA ASN A 93 7.55 4.65 5.38
C ASN A 93 6.51 5.60 6.00
N ASP A 94 6.85 6.89 5.99
CA ASP A 94 6.00 8.01 6.45
C ASP A 94 5.18 8.62 5.28
N LEU A 95 5.03 7.89 4.16
CA LEU A 95 4.25 8.37 3.01
C LEU A 95 2.75 8.38 3.33
N ARG A 96 2.10 9.51 3.02
CA ARG A 96 0.64 9.64 3.10
C ARG A 96 0.02 9.41 1.73
N VAL A 97 -1.03 8.61 1.67
CA VAL A 97 -1.81 8.43 0.43
C VAL A 97 -2.83 9.55 0.34
N ASP A 98 -2.70 10.39 -0.68
CA ASP A 98 -3.70 11.40 -0.99
C ASP A 98 -4.83 10.73 -1.78
N ASP A 99 -5.89 10.28 -1.09
CA ASP A 99 -7.11 9.77 -1.73
C ASP A 99 -7.72 10.80 -2.71
N ASP A 100 -7.41 12.07 -2.48
CA ASP A 100 -7.76 13.23 -3.29
C ASP A 100 -6.92 13.39 -4.55
N THR A 101 -5.99 12.50 -4.92
CA THR A 101 -5.29 12.50 -6.23
C THR A 101 -5.44 11.18 -6.98
N ALA A 102 -6.41 10.36 -6.60
CA ALA A 102 -6.83 9.26 -7.47
C ALA A 102 -7.21 9.82 -8.86
N PRO A 103 -6.86 9.15 -9.98
CA PRO A 103 -7.24 9.61 -11.31
C PRO A 103 -8.74 9.90 -11.36
N ALA A 104 -9.16 10.88 -12.16
CA ALA A 104 -10.58 11.26 -12.27
C ALA A 104 -11.49 10.04 -12.51
N ALA A 105 -10.97 9.03 -13.23
CA ALA A 105 -11.56 7.70 -13.38
C ALA A 105 -11.80 7.00 -12.02
N ARG A 106 -10.80 6.88 -11.14
CA ARG A 106 -10.98 6.28 -9.80
C ARG A 106 -11.87 7.10 -8.86
N ARG A 107 -11.84 8.44 -8.93
CA ARG A 107 -12.80 9.27 -8.17
C ARG A 107 -14.23 9.07 -8.68
N SER A 108 -14.40 9.01 -10.01
CA SER A 108 -15.66 8.63 -10.66
C SER A 108 -16.12 7.23 -10.24
N ASP A 109 -15.22 6.25 -10.26
CA ASP A 109 -15.51 4.86 -9.89
C ASP A 109 -15.89 4.72 -8.41
N GLY A 110 -15.24 5.47 -7.51
CA GLY A 110 -15.61 5.55 -6.09
C GLY A 110 -16.99 6.18 -5.88
N ALA A 111 -17.29 7.25 -6.61
CA ALA A 111 -18.61 7.88 -6.60
C ALA A 111 -19.70 6.95 -7.20
N LEU A 112 -19.39 6.28 -8.30
CA LEU A 112 -20.24 5.28 -8.96
C LEU A 112 -20.49 4.08 -8.06
N ARG A 113 -19.45 3.53 -7.43
CA ARG A 113 -19.57 2.45 -6.44
C ARG A 113 -20.53 2.85 -5.32
N THR A 114 -20.36 4.06 -4.79
CA THR A 114 -21.22 4.58 -3.72
C THR A 114 -22.66 4.76 -4.20
N ALA A 115 -22.87 5.26 -5.42
CA ALA A 115 -24.19 5.41 -6.03
C ALA A 115 -24.86 4.05 -6.23
N VAL A 116 -24.15 3.05 -6.76
CA VAL A 116 -24.64 1.67 -6.96
C VAL A 116 -25.00 1.03 -5.62
N LEU A 117 -24.14 1.10 -4.60
CA LEU A 117 -24.44 0.58 -3.26
C LEU A 117 -25.66 1.25 -2.64
N ARG A 118 -25.84 2.55 -2.84
CA ARG A 118 -27.02 3.29 -2.37
C ARG A 118 -28.28 2.81 -3.08
N SER A 119 -28.23 2.63 -4.40
CA SER A 119 -29.36 2.13 -5.20
C SER A 119 -29.74 0.70 -4.82
N LEU A 120 -28.77 -0.19 -4.62
CA LEU A 120 -29.01 -1.57 -4.16
C LEU A 120 -29.64 -1.62 -2.77
N ARG A 121 -29.20 -0.76 -1.84
CA ARG A 121 -29.79 -0.66 -0.50
C ARG A 121 -31.20 -0.09 -0.48
N ARG A 122 -31.58 0.71 -1.48
CA ARG A 122 -32.95 1.22 -1.62
C ARG A 122 -33.92 0.14 -2.09
N ASP A 123 -33.45 -0.89 -2.80
CA ASP A 123 -34.29 -2.02 -3.19
C ASP A 123 -34.51 -2.95 -1.98
N ALA A 124 -35.75 -2.99 -1.48
CA ALA A 124 -36.13 -3.77 -0.29
C ALA A 124 -35.85 -5.28 -0.42
N ARG A 125 -35.71 -5.80 -1.64
CA ARG A 125 -35.41 -7.21 -1.92
C ARG A 125 -33.91 -7.50 -1.97
N LEU A 126 -33.07 -6.48 -2.10
CA LEU A 126 -31.61 -6.60 -2.20
C LEU A 126 -30.88 -6.07 -0.97
N ALA A 127 -31.51 -5.18 -0.19
CA ALA A 127 -30.93 -4.55 1.00
C ALA A 127 -30.38 -5.53 2.05
N ARG A 128 -30.92 -6.76 2.10
CA ARG A 128 -30.52 -7.80 3.06
C ARG A 128 -29.48 -8.79 2.51
N ASN A 129 -29.12 -8.70 1.24
CA ASN A 129 -28.19 -9.64 0.62
C ASN A 129 -26.75 -9.13 0.70
N PRO A 130 -25.77 -10.00 1.00
CA PRO A 130 -24.36 -9.62 1.07
C PRO A 130 -23.78 -9.46 -0.34
N PHE A 131 -24.02 -8.29 -0.94
CA PHE A 131 -23.39 -7.90 -2.21
C PHE A 131 -22.10 -7.12 -1.96
N ASN A 132 -21.04 -7.53 -2.66
CA ASN A 132 -19.80 -6.79 -2.77
C ASN A 132 -19.71 -6.15 -4.17
N VAL A 133 -19.48 -4.84 -4.20
CA VAL A 133 -19.48 -4.04 -5.43
C VAL A 133 -18.08 -3.46 -5.63
N THR A 134 -17.46 -3.81 -6.76
CA THR A 134 -16.20 -3.23 -7.25
C THR A 134 -16.46 -2.52 -8.56
N VAL A 135 -15.86 -1.35 -8.78
CA VAL A 135 -16.02 -0.56 -10.00
C VAL A 135 -14.64 -0.21 -10.51
N GLU A 136 -14.40 -0.48 -11.79
CA GLU A 136 -13.15 -0.19 -12.50
C GLU A 136 -13.52 0.36 -13.88
N ASP A 137 -13.10 1.59 -14.18
CA ASP A 137 -13.34 2.27 -15.47
C ASP A 137 -14.83 2.28 -15.88
N GLY A 138 -15.73 2.51 -14.92
CA GLY A 138 -17.18 2.49 -15.14
C GLY A 138 -17.80 1.10 -15.36
N ILE A 139 -17.01 0.02 -15.26
CA ILE A 139 -17.49 -1.36 -15.26
C ILE A 139 -17.76 -1.78 -13.82
N VAL A 140 -19.02 -2.05 -13.52
CA VAL A 140 -19.46 -2.49 -12.20
C VAL A 140 -19.43 -4.01 -12.12
N ARG A 141 -18.64 -4.56 -11.22
CA ARG A 141 -18.64 -5.99 -10.90
C ARG A 141 -19.34 -6.25 -9.57
N LEU A 142 -20.40 -7.05 -9.64
CA LEU A 142 -21.21 -7.49 -8.52
C LEU A 142 -20.79 -8.91 -8.13
N THR A 143 -20.27 -9.05 -6.92
CA THR A 143 -19.88 -10.34 -6.30
C THR A 143 -20.67 -10.54 -5.02
N GLY A 144 -20.70 -11.77 -4.50
CA GLY A 144 -21.37 -12.07 -3.24
C GLY A 144 -22.30 -13.27 -3.36
N ALA A 145 -22.77 -13.73 -2.20
CA ALA A 145 -23.64 -14.90 -2.12
C ALA A 145 -25.10 -14.45 -2.04
N VAL A 146 -25.89 -14.83 -3.03
CA VAL A 146 -27.30 -14.41 -3.18
C VAL A 146 -28.20 -15.64 -3.02
N PRO A 147 -29.33 -15.54 -2.30
CA PRO A 147 -30.21 -16.69 -2.09
C PRO A 147 -31.01 -17.08 -3.35
N SER A 148 -31.09 -16.21 -4.36
CA SER A 148 -31.95 -16.42 -5.53
C SER A 148 -31.37 -15.82 -6.80
N VAL A 149 -31.59 -16.52 -7.92
CA VAL A 149 -31.31 -16.04 -9.28
C VAL A 149 -32.06 -14.73 -9.56
N TRP A 150 -33.26 -14.56 -9.00
CA TRP A 150 -34.04 -13.33 -9.17
C TRP A 150 -33.35 -12.12 -8.55
N SER A 151 -32.78 -12.28 -7.35
CA SER A 151 -32.01 -11.24 -6.69
C SER A 151 -30.75 -10.87 -7.49
N ARG A 152 -30.16 -11.85 -8.16
CA ARG A 152 -29.01 -11.63 -9.05
C ARG A 152 -29.39 -10.76 -10.25
N VAL A 153 -30.45 -11.14 -10.97
CA VAL A 153 -30.96 -10.36 -12.13
C VAL A 153 -31.35 -8.95 -11.70
N ARG A 154 -32.06 -8.82 -10.58
CA ARG A 154 -32.48 -7.51 -10.07
C ARG A 154 -31.30 -6.62 -9.68
N ALA A 155 -30.24 -7.19 -9.09
CA ALA A 155 -29.04 -6.43 -8.77
C ALA A 155 -28.35 -5.89 -10.02
N SER A 156 -28.31 -6.68 -11.11
CA SER A 156 -27.81 -6.21 -12.40
C SER A 156 -28.62 -5.05 -12.97
N GLU A 157 -29.95 -5.14 -12.93
CA GLU A 157 -30.84 -4.05 -13.38
C GLU A 157 -30.62 -2.76 -12.59
N VAL A 158 -30.59 -2.86 -11.26
CA VAL A 158 -30.42 -1.71 -10.37
C VAL A 158 -29.05 -1.08 -10.55
N ALA A 159 -27.99 -1.88 -10.72
CA ALA A 159 -26.65 -1.37 -10.99
C ALA A 159 -26.57 -0.67 -12.35
N ARG A 160 -27.21 -1.22 -13.38
CA ARG A 160 -27.22 -0.65 -14.74
C ARG A 160 -28.02 0.66 -14.82
N ALA A 161 -29.00 0.85 -13.94
CA ALA A 161 -29.81 2.07 -13.88
C ALA A 161 -29.07 3.28 -13.27
N VAL A 162 -27.84 3.11 -12.77
CA VAL A 162 -27.05 4.21 -12.24
C VAL A 162 -26.35 4.95 -13.38
N ASP A 163 -26.53 6.27 -13.43
CA ASP A 163 -25.88 7.13 -14.43
C ASP A 163 -24.36 7.01 -14.35
N GLY A 164 -23.74 6.76 -15.50
CA GLY A 164 -22.29 6.58 -15.65
C GLY A 164 -21.79 5.13 -15.60
N VAL A 165 -22.69 4.15 -15.42
CA VAL A 165 -22.33 2.73 -15.56
C VAL A 165 -22.27 2.33 -17.02
N VAL A 166 -21.09 1.88 -17.48
CA VAL A 166 -20.85 1.45 -18.87
C VAL A 166 -21.25 0.00 -19.06
N ALA A 167 -20.88 -0.86 -18.11
CA ALA A 167 -21.19 -2.29 -18.14
C ALA A 167 -21.35 -2.85 -16.72
N VAL A 168 -22.11 -3.95 -16.61
CA VAL A 168 -22.28 -4.67 -15.34
C VAL A 168 -21.91 -6.13 -15.52
N GLN A 169 -20.94 -6.58 -14.74
CA GLN A 169 -20.57 -7.99 -14.60
C GLN A 169 -21.16 -8.53 -13.31
N ASN A 170 -21.89 -9.64 -13.38
CA ASN A 170 -22.54 -10.22 -12.21
C ASN A 170 -22.04 -11.64 -11.97
N ASP A 171 -21.10 -11.74 -11.04
CA ASP A 171 -20.47 -12.99 -10.61
C ASP A 171 -21.06 -13.46 -9.27
N ALA A 172 -22.25 -12.96 -8.91
CA ALA A 172 -22.88 -13.33 -7.65
C ALA A 172 -23.35 -14.80 -7.68
N GLY A 173 -22.83 -15.59 -6.74
CA GLY A 173 -23.07 -17.02 -6.64
C GLY A 173 -24.28 -17.35 -5.76
N PRO A 174 -24.80 -18.59 -5.83
CA PRO A 174 -25.80 -19.04 -4.87
C PRO A 174 -25.21 -19.04 -3.44
N LEU A 175 -26.02 -18.67 -2.44
CA LEU A 175 -25.72 -19.01 -1.04
C LEU A 175 -25.74 -20.52 -0.89
N THR A 176 -24.57 -21.16 -1.04
CA THR A 176 -24.43 -22.58 -0.71
C THR A 176 -24.46 -22.70 0.81
N VAL A 177 -25.64 -22.94 1.36
CA VAL A 177 -25.74 -23.47 2.72
C VAL A 177 -25.11 -24.85 2.63
N ALA A 178 -23.95 -25.04 3.25
CA ALA A 178 -23.38 -26.36 3.42
C ALA A 178 -24.42 -27.20 4.15
N LEU A 179 -25.13 -28.07 3.42
CA LEU A 179 -25.96 -29.10 4.01
C LEU A 179 -25.00 -30.18 4.55
N GLU A 180 -24.25 -29.86 5.61
CA GLU A 180 -23.64 -30.89 6.44
C GLU A 180 -24.76 -31.58 7.22
N GLY A 181 -25.03 -32.84 6.88
CA GLY A 181 -25.53 -33.82 7.85
C GLY A 181 -27.04 -33.90 8.10
N SER A 182 -27.89 -33.97 7.07
CA SER A 182 -29.24 -34.55 7.22
C SER A 182 -29.45 -35.73 6.27
N GLU A 183 -28.53 -36.68 6.35
CA GLU A 183 -28.66 -38.01 5.76
C GLU A 183 -29.66 -38.84 6.59
N LEU A 184 -30.88 -38.95 6.09
CA LEU A 184 -31.72 -40.16 6.10
C LEU A 184 -31.61 -41.09 7.32
N ALA A 185 -32.27 -40.72 8.42
CA ALA A 185 -32.75 -41.69 9.41
C ALA A 185 -33.99 -42.44 8.87
N LEU A 186 -33.82 -43.21 7.78
CA LEU A 186 -34.75 -44.28 7.40
C LEU A 186 -34.55 -45.44 8.37
N ARG A 187 -35.24 -45.40 9.50
CA ARG A 187 -35.36 -46.54 10.40
C ARG A 187 -36.33 -47.53 9.75
N PRO A 188 -35.92 -48.77 9.38
CA PRO A 188 -36.87 -49.72 8.84
C PRO A 188 -37.90 -50.12 9.90
N PRO A 189 -39.15 -50.45 9.51
CA PRO A 189 -40.15 -50.93 10.46
C PRO A 189 -39.70 -52.26 11.05
N ARG A 190 -39.74 -52.38 12.38
CA ARG A 190 -39.56 -53.67 13.05
C ARG A 190 -40.79 -54.54 12.76
N ARG A 191 -40.53 -55.78 12.33
CA ARG A 191 -41.52 -56.85 12.17
C ARG A 191 -42.36 -57.06 13.42
#